data_AF-A0A1W1YY25-F1
#
_entry.id   AF-A0A1W1YY25-F1
#
_cell.length_a   1.000
_cell.length_b   1.000
_cell.length_c   1.000
_cell.angle_alpha   90.00
_cell.angle_beta   90.00
_cell.angle_gamma   90.00
#
_symmetry.space_group_name_H-M   'P 1'
#
loop_
_entity.id
_entity.type
_entity.pdbx_description
1 polymer ?
#
loop_
_entity_poly.entity_id
_entity_poly.type
_entity_poly.pdbx_seq_one_letter_code
_entity_poly.pdbx_strand_id
1 'polypeptide(L)'
;MIPKKIHYCWFGNNPKPPIAEFCIQSWKKFNPDFEIIEWNETNFDVNLNQFAREAYNKKKWAFVADVARVYALFNHGGFYLDTDMEMKGPLSDFTHESAICGFEIKNLPYSAFWGIEKGHILGEKMLAHYNETIFEEIPNTHIFSKLLVEEFGADAEKDTFQKLKHNVSLYPSNYFSLDLPLNYVTHHFSGSWHDSWTAEENHYKQMVNMYGILNMLLNEENSKKKITNVVLNHKALNIDDVLDKIPTRYIFNYMKQKLKKRIGL
;
A
#
# COMPACT_ATOMS: atom_id res chain seq x y z
N MET A 1 1.09 -22.05 0.20
CA MET A 1 1.33 -21.34 1.48
C MET A 1 2.50 -20.40 1.32
N ILE A 2 2.40 -19.20 1.86
CA ILE A 2 3.46 -18.18 1.83
C ILE A 2 4.55 -18.52 2.87
N PRO A 3 5.82 -18.67 2.48
CA PRO A 3 6.94 -18.87 3.41
C PRO A 3 7.09 -17.77 4.46
N LYS A 4 7.61 -18.11 5.65
CA LYS A 4 7.92 -17.15 6.72
C LYS A 4 9.21 -16.37 6.45
N LYS A 5 9.19 -15.58 5.38
CA LYS A 5 10.30 -14.74 4.92
C LYS A 5 9.81 -13.33 4.69
N ILE A 6 10.58 -12.35 5.14
CA ILE A 6 10.40 -10.93 4.85
C ILE A 6 11.57 -10.49 3.98
N HIS A 7 11.27 -10.01 2.78
CA HIS A 7 12.22 -9.47 1.83
C HIS A 7 12.12 -7.95 1.79
N TYR A 8 13.25 -7.29 1.74
CA TYR A 8 13.33 -5.85 1.47
C TYR A 8 14.60 -5.55 0.68
N CYS A 9 14.67 -4.38 0.05
CA CYS A 9 15.81 -3.98 -0.77
C CYS A 9 16.55 -2.79 -0.16
N TRP A 10 17.88 -2.77 -0.30
CA TRP A 10 18.72 -1.65 0.09
C TRP A 10 19.97 -1.54 -0.80
N PHE A 11 19.82 -0.86 -1.94
CA PHE A 11 20.90 -0.65 -2.91
C PHE A 11 21.57 0.73 -2.75
N GLY A 12 22.80 0.85 -3.22
CA GLY A 12 23.59 2.08 -3.24
C GLY A 12 24.52 2.25 -2.03
N ASN A 13 24.56 1.28 -1.09
CA ASN A 13 25.43 1.27 0.10
C ASN A 13 25.36 2.50 1.01
N ASN A 14 24.30 3.31 0.93
CA ASN A 14 24.09 4.42 1.86
C ASN A 14 23.67 3.90 3.24
N PRO A 15 23.94 4.64 4.34
CA PRO A 15 23.37 4.32 5.64
C PRO A 15 21.84 4.32 5.62
N LYS A 16 21.21 3.36 6.28
CA LYS A 16 19.75 3.31 6.42
C LYS A 16 19.28 4.51 7.27
N PRO A 17 18.24 5.24 6.83
CA PRO A 17 17.69 6.32 7.63
C PRO A 17 16.97 5.77 8.87
N PRO A 18 16.79 6.58 9.93
CA PRO A 18 16.13 6.15 11.16
C PRO A 18 14.74 5.52 10.95
N ILE A 19 13.97 6.00 9.97
CA ILE A 19 12.65 5.44 9.64
C ILE A 19 12.76 3.99 9.13
N ALA A 20 13.79 3.68 8.35
CA ALA A 20 14.01 2.33 7.83
C ALA A 20 14.37 1.37 8.97
N GLU A 21 15.29 1.78 9.83
CA GLU A 21 15.65 1.01 11.03
C GLU A 21 14.43 0.78 11.94
N PHE A 22 13.64 1.82 12.19
CA PHE A 22 12.40 1.72 12.97
C PHE A 22 11.43 0.69 12.38
N CYS A 23 11.21 0.73 11.07
CA CYS A 23 10.34 -0.23 10.39
C CYS A 23 10.90 -1.66 10.50
N ILE A 24 12.19 -1.87 10.22
CA ILE A 24 12.83 -3.19 10.33
C ILE A 24 12.72 -3.76 11.76
N GLN A 25 12.86 -2.93 12.80
CA GLN A 25 12.67 -3.36 14.19
C GLN A 25 11.22 -3.77 14.46
N SER A 26 10.24 -3.06 13.89
CA SER A 26 8.83 -3.46 13.99
C SER A 26 8.60 -4.84 13.36
N TRP A 27 9.26 -5.16 12.25
CA TRP A 27 9.13 -6.46 11.59
C TRP A 27 9.61 -7.58 12.50
N LYS A 28 10.79 -7.42 13.11
CA LYS A 28 11.36 -8.37 14.08
C LYS A 28 10.47 -8.56 15.30
N LYS A 29 9.88 -7.47 15.80
CA LYS A 29 8.98 -7.48 16.96
C LYS A 29 7.72 -8.32 16.71
N PHE A 30 7.07 -8.13 15.56
CA PHE A 30 5.80 -8.81 15.25
C PHE A 30 5.98 -10.17 14.58
N ASN A 31 7.17 -10.46 14.03
CA ASN A 31 7.46 -11.68 13.28
C ASN A 31 8.81 -12.29 13.72
N PRO A 32 8.98 -12.65 15.01
CA PRO A 32 10.26 -13.09 15.55
C PRO A 32 10.77 -14.42 14.97
N ASP A 33 9.88 -15.21 14.38
CA ASP A 33 10.18 -16.49 13.73
C ASP A 33 10.33 -16.38 12.21
N PHE A 34 10.27 -15.17 11.63
CA PHE A 34 10.47 -14.94 10.20
C PHE A 34 11.95 -14.67 9.90
N GLU A 35 12.41 -15.22 8.77
CA GLU A 35 13.71 -14.85 8.21
C GLU A 35 13.58 -13.48 7.53
N ILE A 36 14.42 -12.51 7.91
CA ILE A 36 14.45 -11.18 7.27
C ILE A 36 15.67 -11.11 6.36
N ILE A 37 15.43 -10.88 5.07
CA ILE A 37 16.44 -10.91 4.01
C ILE A 37 16.52 -9.54 3.36
N GLU A 38 17.69 -8.92 3.49
CA GLU A 38 18.06 -7.72 2.73
C GLU A 38 18.60 -8.11 1.36
N TRP A 39 18.04 -7.54 0.30
CA TRP A 39 18.57 -7.63 -1.05
C TRP A 39 19.38 -6.39 -1.40
N ASN A 40 20.63 -6.60 -1.81
CA ASN A 40 21.59 -5.57 -2.17
C ASN A 40 22.60 -6.10 -3.21
N GLU A 41 23.64 -5.35 -3.51
CA GLU A 41 24.65 -5.69 -4.53
C GLU A 41 25.43 -6.98 -4.24
N THR A 42 25.41 -7.48 -3.00
CA THR A 42 26.15 -8.69 -2.61
C THR A 42 25.39 -9.98 -2.91
N ASN A 43 24.07 -9.91 -3.08
CA ASN A 43 23.22 -11.09 -3.24
C ASN A 43 22.17 -10.98 -4.36
N PHE A 44 22.04 -9.82 -5.02
CA PHE A 44 21.22 -9.63 -6.21
C PHE A 44 22.10 -9.31 -7.43
N ASP A 45 21.91 -10.04 -8.52
CA ASP A 45 22.59 -9.74 -9.78
C ASP A 45 21.92 -8.55 -10.48
N VAL A 46 22.54 -7.38 -10.38
CA VAL A 46 22.07 -6.16 -11.04
C VAL A 46 22.11 -6.26 -12.58
N ASN A 47 22.76 -7.27 -13.14
CA ASN A 47 22.78 -7.56 -14.58
C ASN A 47 21.73 -8.60 -15.00
N LEU A 48 20.89 -9.08 -14.08
CA LEU A 48 19.88 -10.12 -14.30
C LEU A 48 19.05 -9.88 -15.57
N ASN A 49 18.64 -8.63 -15.80
CA ASN A 49 17.97 -8.21 -17.04
C ASN A 49 18.37 -6.79 -17.43
N GLN A 50 17.93 -6.37 -18.62
CA GLN A 50 18.26 -5.06 -19.16
C GLN A 50 17.73 -3.91 -18.28
N PHE A 51 16.50 -4.05 -17.76
CA PHE A 51 15.88 -3.04 -16.90
C PHE A 51 16.72 -2.77 -15.64
N ALA A 52 17.06 -3.82 -14.88
CA ALA A 52 17.84 -3.74 -13.66
C ALA A 52 19.22 -3.12 -13.91
N ARG A 53 19.89 -3.56 -15.00
CA ARG A 53 21.22 -3.06 -15.37
C ARG A 53 21.20 -1.57 -15.70
N GLU A 54 20.22 -1.13 -16.48
CA GLU A 54 20.09 0.28 -16.86
C GLU A 54 19.70 1.15 -15.65
N ALA A 55 18.77 0.70 -14.81
CA ALA A 55 18.41 1.38 -13.56
C ALA A 55 19.64 1.54 -12.65
N TYR A 56 20.41 0.46 -12.48
CA TYR A 56 21.60 0.45 -11.64
C TYR A 56 22.69 1.40 -12.16
N ASN A 57 22.97 1.37 -13.47
CA ASN A 57 23.94 2.28 -14.10
C ASN A 57 23.52 3.76 -13.97
N LYS A 58 22.22 4.04 -13.97
CA LYS A 58 21.65 5.38 -13.74
C LYS A 58 21.52 5.74 -12.25
N LYS A 59 21.96 4.87 -11.32
CA LYS A 59 21.82 5.03 -9.87
C LYS A 59 20.38 5.19 -9.39
N LYS A 60 19.44 4.58 -10.11
CA LYS A 60 18.00 4.62 -9.85
C LYS A 60 17.61 3.44 -8.94
N TRP A 61 18.03 3.51 -7.67
CA TRP A 61 17.97 2.39 -6.72
C TRP A 61 16.57 1.82 -6.48
N ALA A 62 15.54 2.67 -6.43
CA ALA A 62 14.15 2.23 -6.28
C ALA A 62 13.70 1.30 -7.43
N PHE A 63 14.14 1.59 -8.65
CA PHE A 63 13.82 0.77 -9.83
C PHE A 63 14.64 -0.52 -9.89
N VAL A 64 15.85 -0.54 -9.31
CA VAL A 64 16.59 -1.80 -9.09
C VAL A 64 15.83 -2.67 -8.07
N ALA A 65 15.33 -2.06 -6.99
CA ALA A 65 14.52 -2.73 -5.99
C ALA A 65 13.20 -3.29 -6.55
N ASP A 66 12.61 -2.65 -7.58
CA ASP A 66 11.43 -3.17 -8.26
C ASP A 66 11.68 -4.51 -8.97
N VAL A 67 12.85 -4.70 -9.57
CA VAL A 67 13.22 -6.02 -10.14
C VAL A 67 13.58 -7.00 -9.03
N ALA A 68 14.38 -6.57 -8.06
CA ALA A 68 14.85 -7.42 -6.97
C ALA A 68 13.69 -7.96 -6.10
N ARG A 69 12.66 -7.14 -5.80
CA ARG A 69 11.49 -7.57 -5.02
C ARG A 69 10.72 -8.69 -5.71
N VAL A 70 10.55 -8.58 -7.03
CA VAL A 70 9.84 -9.57 -7.84
C VAL A 70 10.68 -10.85 -7.94
N TYR A 71 11.98 -10.71 -8.19
CA TYR A 71 12.91 -11.85 -8.21
C TYR A 71 12.89 -12.60 -6.88
N ALA A 72 12.98 -11.89 -5.75
CA ALA A 72 12.96 -12.45 -4.42
C ALA A 72 11.69 -13.26 -4.18
N LEU A 73 10.53 -12.64 -4.40
CA LEU A 73 9.25 -13.27 -4.16
C LEU A 73 8.98 -14.46 -5.09
N PHE A 74 9.29 -14.34 -6.38
CA PHE A 74 9.07 -15.45 -7.32
C PHE A 74 9.93 -16.67 -6.97
N ASN A 75 11.23 -16.47 -6.68
CA ASN A 75 12.17 -17.57 -6.46
C ASN A 75 12.13 -18.15 -5.04
N HIS A 76 11.76 -17.34 -4.04
CA HIS A 76 11.83 -17.73 -2.63
C HIS A 76 10.46 -17.78 -1.94
N GLY A 77 9.41 -17.19 -2.53
CA GLY A 77 8.16 -16.90 -1.84
C GLY A 77 8.38 -15.93 -0.67
N GLY A 78 7.35 -15.67 0.13
CA GLY A 78 7.43 -14.84 1.32
C GLY A 78 6.65 -13.55 1.18
N PHE A 79 7.01 -12.55 1.98
CA PHE A 79 6.42 -11.23 1.97
C PHE A 79 7.49 -10.20 1.60
N TYR A 80 7.13 -9.22 0.79
CA TYR A 80 7.98 -8.08 0.50
C TYR A 80 7.44 -6.83 1.21
N LEU A 81 8.35 -6.02 1.74
CA LEU A 81 8.06 -4.72 2.33
C LEU A 81 9.07 -3.67 1.86
N ASP A 82 8.57 -2.50 1.48
CA ASP A 82 9.40 -1.30 1.40
C ASP A 82 9.90 -0.89 2.80
N THR A 83 11.07 -0.27 2.86
CA THR A 83 11.75 0.02 4.14
C THR A 83 11.03 1.04 5.02
N ASP A 84 10.03 1.74 4.51
CA ASP A 84 9.21 2.69 5.26
C ASP A 84 7.80 2.16 5.57
N MET A 85 7.67 0.83 5.63
CA MET A 85 6.46 0.15 6.07
C MET A 85 6.60 -0.39 7.50
N GLU A 86 5.84 0.15 8.45
CA GLU A 86 5.82 -0.29 9.85
C GLU A 86 4.84 -1.44 10.04
N MET A 87 5.27 -2.53 10.68
CA MET A 87 4.37 -3.61 11.11
C MET A 87 3.60 -3.21 12.36
N LYS A 88 2.30 -3.50 12.36
CA LYS A 88 1.35 -3.34 13.48
C LYS A 88 0.77 -4.67 13.96
N GLY A 89 0.98 -5.76 13.22
CA GLY A 89 0.51 -7.10 13.54
C GLY A 89 1.34 -8.21 12.90
N PRO A 90 1.11 -9.48 13.27
CA PRO A 90 1.89 -10.60 12.78
C PRO A 90 1.47 -11.02 11.36
N LEU A 91 2.43 -11.35 10.50
CA LEU A 91 2.19 -11.88 9.16
C LEU A 91 1.85 -13.38 9.16
N SER A 92 2.08 -14.08 10.29
CA SER A 92 1.70 -15.49 10.45
C SER A 92 0.24 -15.74 10.07
N ASP A 93 -0.61 -14.76 10.33
CA ASP A 93 -2.05 -14.79 10.08
C ASP A 93 -2.39 -14.94 8.59
N PHE A 94 -1.45 -14.61 7.70
CA PHE A 94 -1.64 -14.68 6.25
C PHE A 94 -0.81 -15.79 5.57
N THR A 95 0.02 -16.54 6.31
CA THR A 95 0.90 -17.58 5.71
C THR A 95 0.14 -18.73 5.06
N HIS A 96 -1.13 -18.91 5.42
CA HIS A 96 -2.01 -19.93 4.85
C HIS A 96 -2.49 -19.61 3.42
N GLU A 97 -2.38 -18.35 2.99
CA GLU A 97 -2.79 -17.91 1.65
C GLU A 97 -1.81 -18.39 0.56
N SER A 98 -2.21 -18.27 -0.72
CA SER A 98 -1.32 -18.47 -1.87
C SER A 98 -0.66 -17.16 -2.30
N ALA A 99 -1.42 -16.07 -2.33
CA ALA A 99 -0.92 -14.73 -2.60
C ALA A 99 -1.79 -13.68 -1.92
N ILE A 100 -1.16 -12.62 -1.41
CA ILE A 100 -1.83 -11.47 -0.81
C ILE A 100 -1.23 -10.16 -1.32
N CYS A 101 -2.05 -9.13 -1.39
CA CYS A 101 -1.64 -7.74 -1.61
C CYS A 101 -2.71 -6.80 -1.02
N GLY A 102 -2.49 -5.48 -1.11
CA GLY A 102 -3.43 -4.49 -0.59
C GLY A 102 -3.75 -3.37 -1.59
N PHE A 103 -4.74 -2.57 -1.25
CA PHE A 103 -4.89 -1.23 -1.79
C PHE A 103 -3.97 -0.25 -1.05
N GLU A 104 -3.47 0.76 -1.74
CA GLU A 104 -2.95 1.97 -1.10
C GLU A 104 -4.12 2.88 -0.70
N ILE A 105 -5.02 3.09 -1.66
CA ILE A 105 -6.32 3.75 -1.61
C ILE A 105 -7.19 3.18 -2.75
N LYS A 106 -8.46 3.58 -2.85
CA LYS A 106 -9.30 3.31 -4.02
C LYS A 106 -8.54 3.65 -5.32
N ASN A 107 -8.71 2.78 -6.31
CA ASN A 107 -8.09 2.80 -7.65
C ASN A 107 -6.62 2.40 -7.70
N LEU A 108 -6.01 2.05 -6.56
CA LEU A 108 -4.58 1.78 -6.49
C LEU A 108 -4.26 0.53 -5.64
N PRO A 109 -4.52 -0.71 -6.14
CA PRO A 109 -3.79 -1.88 -5.70
C PRO A 109 -2.28 -1.64 -5.88
N TYR A 110 -1.50 -1.80 -4.81
CA TYR A 110 -0.11 -1.33 -4.78
C TYR A 110 0.93 -2.45 -4.59
N SER A 111 2.19 -2.10 -4.86
CA SER A 111 3.32 -3.03 -4.90
C SER A 111 4.32 -2.90 -3.73
N ALA A 112 4.04 -1.97 -2.80
CA ALA A 112 4.88 -1.74 -1.62
C ALA A 112 4.78 -2.89 -0.60
N PHE A 113 3.62 -3.54 -0.52
CA PHE A 113 3.38 -4.75 0.27
C PHE A 113 2.64 -5.81 -0.54
N TRP A 114 3.22 -7.01 -0.57
CA TRP A 114 2.58 -8.21 -1.09
C TRP A 114 3.34 -9.44 -0.62
N GLY A 115 2.66 -10.58 -0.58
CA GLY A 115 3.28 -11.86 -0.26
C GLY A 115 2.74 -12.96 -1.14
N ILE A 116 3.60 -13.89 -1.53
CA ILE A 116 3.23 -14.99 -2.43
C ILE A 116 3.93 -16.29 -2.02
N GLU A 117 3.31 -17.41 -2.34
CA GLU A 117 4.00 -18.68 -2.37
C GLU A 117 5.05 -18.71 -3.49
N LYS A 118 6.08 -19.53 -3.32
CA LYS A 118 7.15 -19.66 -4.30
C LYS A 118 6.58 -20.09 -5.66
N GLY A 119 6.99 -19.41 -6.73
CA GLY A 119 6.56 -19.73 -8.09
C GLY A 119 5.13 -19.31 -8.44
N HIS A 120 4.49 -18.47 -7.62
CA HIS A 120 3.13 -18.01 -7.90
C HIS A 120 3.06 -17.17 -9.19
N ILE A 121 1.98 -17.35 -9.96
CA ILE A 121 1.75 -16.71 -11.28
C ILE A 121 1.81 -15.17 -11.24
N LEU A 122 1.44 -14.54 -10.12
CA LEU A 122 1.59 -13.10 -9.94
C LEU A 122 3.07 -12.66 -10.00
N GLY A 123 3.96 -13.39 -9.33
CA GLY A 123 5.40 -13.14 -9.39
C GLY A 123 5.97 -13.45 -10.79
N GLU A 124 5.49 -14.52 -11.43
CA GLU A 124 5.89 -14.89 -12.78
C GLU A 124 5.57 -13.78 -13.80
N LYS A 125 4.34 -13.25 -13.79
CA LYS A 125 3.92 -12.19 -14.70
C LYS A 125 4.67 -10.88 -14.47
N MET A 126 4.90 -10.50 -13.21
CA MET A 126 5.72 -9.35 -12.89
C MET A 126 7.17 -9.54 -13.35
N LEU A 127 7.73 -10.75 -13.22
CA LEU A 127 9.10 -11.02 -13.65
C LEU A 127 9.22 -11.00 -15.18
N ALA A 128 8.23 -11.57 -15.88
CA ALA A 128 8.13 -11.51 -17.34
C ALA A 128 8.10 -10.05 -17.83
N HIS A 129 7.30 -9.19 -17.20
CA HIS A 129 7.26 -7.76 -17.52
C HIS A 129 8.65 -7.12 -17.49
N TYR A 130 9.41 -7.30 -16.41
CA TYR A 130 10.75 -6.71 -16.29
C TYR A 130 11.81 -7.35 -17.22
N ASN A 131 11.60 -8.59 -17.65
CA ASN A 131 12.49 -9.24 -18.61
C ASN A 131 12.26 -8.76 -20.06
N GLU A 132 11.05 -8.32 -20.38
CA GLU A 132 10.64 -7.90 -21.73
C GLU A 132 10.69 -6.38 -21.93
N THR A 133 10.84 -5.60 -20.85
CA THR A 133 10.74 -4.14 -20.87
C THR A 133 12.12 -3.49 -20.76
N ILE A 134 12.32 -2.39 -21.50
CA ILE A 134 13.49 -1.52 -21.36
C ILE A 134 13.31 -0.56 -20.17
N PHE A 135 14.38 0.03 -19.64
CA PHE A 135 14.24 0.91 -18.48
C PHE A 135 13.44 2.18 -18.81
N GLU A 136 12.31 2.32 -18.14
CA GLU A 136 11.47 3.51 -18.10
C GLU A 136 11.14 3.85 -16.65
N GLU A 137 11.02 5.14 -16.34
CA GLU A 137 10.69 5.62 -14.98
C GLU A 137 9.17 5.53 -14.70
N ILE A 138 8.58 4.35 -14.96
CA ILE A 138 7.19 4.04 -14.62
C ILE A 138 7.16 3.43 -13.21
N PRO A 139 6.36 3.98 -12.28
CA PRO A 139 6.23 3.41 -10.95
C PRO A 139 5.74 1.95 -10.99
N ASN A 140 6.40 1.05 -10.27
CA ASN A 140 6.00 -0.36 -10.18
C ASN A 140 4.54 -0.54 -9.71
N THR A 141 4.06 0.31 -8.82
CA THR A 141 2.64 0.31 -8.39
C THR A 141 1.67 0.51 -9.56
N HIS A 142 2.01 1.28 -10.59
CA HIS A 142 1.17 1.41 -11.78
C HIS A 142 1.13 0.11 -12.60
N ILE A 143 2.28 -0.53 -12.80
CA ILE A 143 2.43 -1.81 -13.51
C ILE A 143 1.65 -2.90 -12.78
N PHE A 144 1.87 -3.02 -11.46
CA PHE A 144 1.23 -4.00 -10.60
C PHE A 144 -0.29 -3.81 -10.51
N SER A 145 -0.76 -2.57 -10.34
CA SER A 145 -2.18 -2.24 -10.33
C SER A 145 -2.85 -2.65 -11.64
N LYS A 146 -2.26 -2.26 -12.77
CA LYS A 146 -2.77 -2.60 -14.11
C LYS A 146 -2.86 -4.12 -14.30
N LEU A 147 -1.82 -4.85 -13.91
CA LEU A 147 -1.79 -6.32 -13.97
C LEU A 147 -2.95 -6.93 -13.16
N LEU A 148 -3.15 -6.47 -11.93
CA LEU A 148 -4.21 -6.99 -11.07
C LEU A 148 -5.61 -6.71 -11.63
N VAL A 149 -5.83 -5.55 -12.21
CA VAL A 149 -7.12 -5.17 -12.82
C VAL A 149 -7.38 -5.96 -14.10
N GLU A 150 -6.45 -5.92 -15.04
CA GLU A 150 -6.65 -6.46 -16.39
C GLU A 150 -6.61 -7.98 -16.42
N GLU A 151 -5.72 -8.60 -15.65
CA GLU A 151 -5.49 -10.05 -15.74
C GLU A 151 -6.08 -10.82 -14.56
N PHE A 152 -5.98 -10.30 -13.34
CA PHE A 152 -6.44 -10.98 -12.12
C PHE A 152 -7.88 -10.66 -11.75
N GLY A 153 -8.47 -9.60 -12.31
CA GLY A 153 -9.88 -9.24 -12.13
C GLY A 153 -10.17 -8.38 -10.91
N ALA A 154 -9.22 -7.55 -10.47
CA ALA A 154 -9.46 -6.59 -9.39
C ALA A 154 -10.45 -5.50 -9.82
N ASP A 155 -11.46 -5.24 -8.99
CA ASP A 155 -12.31 -4.05 -9.10
C ASP A 155 -11.63 -2.90 -8.36
N ALA A 156 -10.82 -2.13 -9.07
CA ALA A 156 -10.01 -1.07 -8.46
C ALA A 156 -10.88 0.02 -7.80
N GLU A 157 -12.15 0.16 -8.22
CA GLU A 157 -13.07 1.17 -7.70
C GLU A 157 -13.62 0.85 -6.31
N LYS A 158 -13.37 -0.36 -5.79
CA LYS A 158 -13.87 -0.83 -4.50
C LYS A 158 -12.73 -1.19 -3.55
N ASP A 159 -12.37 -0.24 -2.69
CA ASP A 159 -11.44 -0.43 -1.57
C ASP A 159 -12.06 -1.31 -0.46
N THR A 160 -12.17 -2.59 -0.76
CA THR A 160 -12.77 -3.66 0.06
C THR A 160 -11.99 -4.94 -0.19
N PHE A 161 -12.21 -5.95 0.65
CA PHE A 161 -11.61 -7.26 0.42
C PHE A 161 -12.13 -7.91 -0.86
N GLN A 162 -11.23 -8.46 -1.68
CA GLN A 162 -11.56 -9.15 -2.93
C GLN A 162 -10.75 -10.46 -3.07
N LYS A 163 -11.41 -11.53 -3.51
CA LYS A 163 -10.74 -12.75 -3.98
C LYS A 163 -10.63 -12.69 -5.50
N LEU A 164 -9.40 -12.60 -6.00
CA LEU A 164 -9.11 -12.49 -7.42
C LEU A 164 -8.80 -13.86 -8.04
N LYS A 165 -8.51 -13.89 -9.34
CA LYS A 165 -8.03 -15.11 -10.00
C LYS A 165 -6.73 -15.61 -9.35
N HIS A 166 -6.48 -16.91 -9.53
CA HIS A 166 -5.28 -17.59 -9.03
C HIS A 166 -5.07 -17.44 -7.52
N ASN A 167 -6.15 -17.35 -6.74
CA ASN A 167 -6.09 -17.28 -5.27
C ASN A 167 -5.31 -16.07 -4.73
N VAL A 168 -5.31 -14.94 -5.44
CA VAL A 168 -4.81 -13.68 -4.90
C VAL A 168 -5.88 -13.05 -4.01
N SER A 169 -5.52 -12.78 -2.76
CA SER A 169 -6.35 -12.06 -1.79
C SER A 169 -5.94 -10.59 -1.77
N LEU A 170 -6.81 -9.72 -2.26
CA LEU A 170 -6.61 -8.27 -2.26
C LEU A 170 -7.34 -7.66 -1.06
N TYR A 171 -6.58 -7.11 -0.12
CA TYR A 171 -7.10 -6.53 1.11
C TYR A 171 -7.34 -5.02 0.99
N PRO A 172 -8.32 -4.47 1.74
CA PRO A 172 -8.57 -3.03 1.74
C PRO A 172 -7.40 -2.25 2.33
N SER A 173 -7.34 -0.96 2.00
CA SER A 173 -6.20 -0.10 2.28
C SER A 173 -5.82 0.00 3.76
N ASN A 174 -6.78 -0.11 4.66
CA ASN A 174 -6.53 -0.07 6.10
C ASN A 174 -5.74 -1.27 6.62
N TYR A 175 -5.68 -2.41 5.91
CA TYR A 175 -4.93 -3.58 6.37
C TYR A 175 -3.42 -3.40 6.23
N PHE A 176 -2.96 -2.88 5.09
CA PHE A 176 -1.52 -2.90 4.77
C PHE A 176 -0.92 -1.54 4.41
N SER A 177 -1.74 -0.48 4.28
CA SER A 177 -1.29 0.84 3.86
C SER A 177 -1.59 1.92 4.90
N LEU A 178 -2.85 2.08 5.29
CA LEU A 178 -3.28 3.21 6.12
C LEU A 178 -2.96 2.98 7.59
N ASP A 179 -2.70 4.08 8.31
CA ASP A 179 -2.49 4.12 9.75
C ASP A 179 -3.85 4.15 10.50
N LEU A 180 -4.74 3.20 10.16
CA LEU A 180 -6.13 3.13 10.65
C LEU A 180 -6.57 1.69 10.94
N PRO A 181 -7.22 1.40 12.08
CA PRO A 181 -7.61 0.03 12.42
C PRO A 181 -8.72 -0.54 11.50
N LEU A 182 -8.78 -1.85 11.24
CA LEU A 182 -7.75 -2.87 11.53
C LEU A 182 -6.53 -2.70 10.61
N ASN A 183 -5.32 -2.78 11.18
CA ASN A 183 -4.05 -2.46 10.53
C ASN A 183 -2.96 -3.47 10.91
N TYR A 184 -2.32 -4.06 9.90
CA TYR A 184 -1.16 -4.95 10.04
C TYR A 184 0.12 -4.31 9.54
N VAL A 185 0.03 -3.44 8.52
CA VAL A 185 1.17 -2.69 7.98
C VAL A 185 0.74 -1.24 7.73
N THR A 186 1.59 -0.30 8.12
CA THR A 186 1.43 1.14 7.87
C THR A 186 2.51 1.62 6.94
N HIS A 187 2.14 2.20 5.81
CA HIS A 187 3.07 2.83 4.90
C HIS A 187 3.34 4.27 5.34
N HIS A 188 4.61 4.63 5.56
CA HIS A 188 4.98 5.99 5.95
C HIS A 188 5.12 6.96 4.78
N PHE A 189 5.14 6.48 3.53
CA PHE A 189 5.27 7.29 2.32
C PHE A 189 6.43 8.28 2.41
N SER A 190 7.58 7.80 2.91
CA SER A 190 8.75 8.63 3.16
C SER A 190 9.36 9.15 1.86
N GLY A 191 9.12 8.47 0.73
CA GLY A 191 9.58 8.93 -0.57
C GLY A 191 11.10 9.13 -0.62
N SER A 192 11.86 8.31 0.13
CA SER A 192 13.32 8.42 0.28
C SER A 192 14.11 8.28 -1.04
N TRP A 193 13.43 8.00 -2.15
CA TRP A 193 13.96 7.93 -3.51
C TRP A 193 13.78 9.22 -4.32
N HIS A 194 13.02 10.19 -3.82
CA HIS A 194 12.98 11.55 -4.32
C HIS A 194 13.79 12.43 -3.36
N ASP A 195 14.59 13.38 -3.84
CA ASP A 195 15.33 14.37 -3.03
C ASP A 195 14.40 15.33 -2.23
N SER A 196 13.15 14.93 -1.98
CA SER A 196 12.05 15.70 -1.43
C SER A 196 11.69 15.34 0.01
N TRP A 197 12.52 14.56 0.73
CA TRP A 197 12.27 14.31 2.15
C TRP A 197 12.64 15.55 2.97
N THR A 198 11.67 16.44 3.17
CA THR A 198 11.69 17.40 4.27
C THR A 198 10.72 16.90 5.35
N ALA A 199 11.25 16.68 6.55
CA ALA A 199 10.59 16.01 7.66
C ALA A 199 9.41 16.77 8.29
N GLU A 200 8.96 17.90 7.72
CA GLU A 200 8.04 18.80 8.42
C GLU A 200 6.57 18.37 8.25
N GLU A 201 6.10 18.02 7.04
CA GLU A 201 4.73 17.54 6.84
C GLU A 201 4.61 16.57 5.65
N ASN A 202 4.27 15.30 5.91
CA ASN A 202 3.96 14.33 4.84
C ASN A 202 2.50 14.47 4.39
N HIS A 203 2.25 15.42 3.47
CA HIS A 203 0.91 15.68 2.94
C HIS A 203 0.26 14.47 2.28
N TYR A 204 1.04 13.58 1.64
CA TYR A 204 0.49 12.39 1.01
C TYR A 204 -0.03 11.41 2.07
N LYS A 205 0.78 11.13 3.11
CA LYS A 205 0.36 10.30 4.24
C LYS A 205 -0.88 10.88 4.92
N GLN A 206 -0.93 12.19 5.13
CA GLN A 206 -2.12 12.86 5.70
C GLN A 206 -3.36 12.67 4.81
N MET A 207 -3.20 12.84 3.49
CA MET A 207 -4.28 12.69 2.52
C MET A 207 -4.83 11.26 2.50
N VAL A 208 -3.99 10.22 2.37
CA VAL A 208 -4.47 8.83 2.29
C VAL A 208 -5.13 8.37 3.59
N ASN A 209 -4.63 8.82 4.75
CA ASN A 209 -5.27 8.51 6.03
C ASN A 209 -6.60 9.24 6.20
N MET A 210 -6.70 10.51 5.79
CA MET A 210 -7.99 11.21 5.79
C MET A 210 -8.99 10.58 4.82
N TYR A 211 -8.52 10.14 3.65
CA TYR A 211 -9.33 9.34 2.73
C TYR A 211 -9.89 8.09 3.43
N GLY A 212 -9.06 7.33 4.15
CA GLY A 212 -9.50 6.15 4.90
C GLY A 212 -10.59 6.46 5.92
N ILE A 213 -10.42 7.52 6.73
CA ILE A 213 -11.43 7.95 7.72
C ILE A 213 -12.76 8.25 7.04
N LEU A 214 -12.73 9.02 5.95
CA LEU A 214 -13.93 9.38 5.20
C LEU A 214 -14.55 8.16 4.52
N ASN A 215 -13.74 7.24 3.99
CA ASN A 215 -14.20 6.01 3.35
C ASN A 215 -14.88 5.08 4.37
N MET A 216 -14.32 4.95 5.57
CA MET A 216 -14.96 4.20 6.68
C MET A 216 -16.32 4.81 7.02
N LEU A 217 -16.43 6.14 7.13
CA LEU A 217 -17.70 6.82 7.41
C LEU A 217 -18.75 6.58 6.30
N LEU A 218 -18.33 6.60 5.03
CA LEU A 218 -19.21 6.41 3.88
C LEU A 218 -19.75 4.98 3.79
N ASN A 219 -18.95 3.98 4.17
CA ASN A 219 -19.30 2.56 4.11
C ASN A 219 -19.89 2.01 5.42
N GLU A 220 -19.93 2.82 6.49
CA GLU A 220 -20.49 2.44 7.78
C GLU A 220 -22.00 2.17 7.68
N GLU A 221 -22.44 0.98 8.08
CA GLU A 221 -23.84 0.58 8.00
C GLU A 221 -24.70 1.47 8.91
N ASN A 222 -25.81 1.98 8.36
CA ASN A 222 -26.71 2.89 9.07
C ASN A 222 -26.02 4.17 9.60
N SER A 223 -24.92 4.61 8.96
CA SER A 223 -24.10 5.76 9.38
C SER A 223 -24.94 6.99 9.75
N LYS A 224 -25.94 7.35 8.94
CA LYS A 224 -26.82 8.49 9.23
C LYS A 224 -27.53 8.38 10.59
N LYS A 225 -28.10 7.21 10.92
CA LYS A 225 -28.78 6.98 12.20
C LYS A 225 -27.79 7.01 13.36
N LYS A 226 -26.61 6.41 13.18
CA LYS A 226 -25.53 6.41 14.19
C LYS A 226 -25.04 7.84 14.47
N ILE A 227 -24.80 8.64 13.43
CA ILE A 227 -24.44 10.06 13.56
C ILE A 227 -25.53 10.83 14.32
N THR A 228 -26.82 10.65 13.95
CA THR A 228 -27.95 11.28 14.67
C THR A 228 -27.94 10.93 16.16
N ASN A 229 -27.67 9.67 16.50
CA ASN A 229 -27.59 9.26 17.90
C ASN A 229 -26.46 9.98 18.65
N VAL A 230 -25.26 10.02 18.07
CA VAL A 230 -24.08 10.65 18.68
C VAL A 230 -24.28 12.16 18.87
N VAL A 231 -24.80 12.83 17.85
CA VAL A 231 -24.87 14.30 17.80
C VAL A 231 -26.14 14.86 18.43
N LEU A 232 -27.31 14.29 18.11
CA LEU A 232 -28.60 14.86 18.50
C LEU A 232 -29.18 14.20 19.76
N ASN A 233 -29.18 12.87 19.81
CA ASN A 233 -29.85 12.15 20.90
C ASN A 233 -29.00 12.10 22.17
N HIS A 234 -27.70 11.84 22.04
CA HIS A 234 -26.77 11.77 23.16
C HIS A 234 -25.92 13.02 23.34
N LYS A 235 -25.81 13.86 22.31
CA LYS A 235 -24.99 15.10 22.32
C LYS A 235 -23.54 14.84 22.78
N ALA A 236 -23.01 13.66 22.44
CA ALA A 236 -21.63 13.29 22.76
C ALA A 236 -20.62 14.09 21.93
N LEU A 237 -21.05 14.62 20.77
CA LEU A 237 -20.30 15.56 19.94
C LEU A 237 -21.23 16.72 19.53
N ASN A 238 -20.67 17.93 19.49
CA ASN A 238 -21.36 19.06 18.88
C ASN A 238 -21.30 18.95 17.35
N ILE A 239 -22.41 19.20 16.66
CA ILE A 239 -22.46 19.16 15.20
C ILE A 239 -21.60 20.25 14.57
N ASP A 240 -21.51 21.41 15.19
CA ASP A 240 -20.76 22.55 14.64
C ASP A 240 -19.27 22.21 14.56
N ASP A 241 -18.71 21.58 15.59
CA ASP A 241 -17.31 21.12 15.60
C ASP A 241 -16.99 20.14 14.46
N VAL A 242 -17.97 19.33 14.03
CA VAL A 242 -17.84 18.40 12.90
C VAL A 242 -17.94 19.14 11.58
N LEU A 243 -18.91 20.04 11.44
CA LEU A 243 -19.14 20.79 10.21
C LEU A 243 -17.99 21.77 9.92
N ASP A 244 -17.38 22.35 10.95
CA ASP A 244 -16.24 23.27 10.83
C ASP A 244 -14.97 22.60 10.28
N LYS A 245 -14.90 21.26 10.26
CA LYS A 245 -13.82 20.51 9.59
C LYS A 245 -14.00 20.43 8.07
N ILE A 246 -15.18 20.74 7.55
CA ILE A 246 -15.48 20.72 6.12
C ILE A 246 -15.46 22.17 5.62
N PRO A 247 -14.70 22.51 4.55
CA PRO A 247 -14.66 23.89 4.06
C PRO A 247 -16.08 24.39 3.71
N THR A 248 -16.48 25.51 4.31
CA THR A 248 -17.85 26.03 4.31
C THR A 248 -18.45 26.15 2.90
N ARG A 249 -17.62 26.45 1.89
CA ARG A 249 -18.02 26.50 0.47
C ARG A 249 -18.68 25.21 -0.01
N TYR A 250 -18.21 24.04 0.44
CA TYR A 250 -18.76 22.75 0.03
C TYR A 250 -20.11 22.48 0.69
N ILE A 251 -20.27 22.83 1.96
CA ILE A 251 -21.54 22.75 2.68
C ILE A 251 -22.58 23.65 1.99
N PHE A 252 -22.22 24.90 1.70
CA PHE A 252 -23.09 25.85 1.01
C PHE A 252 -23.52 25.34 -0.37
N ASN A 253 -22.57 24.87 -1.18
CA ASN A 253 -22.86 24.32 -2.51
C ASN A 253 -23.76 23.09 -2.44
N TYR A 254 -23.54 22.18 -1.48
CA TYR A 254 -24.39 21.03 -1.25
C TYR A 254 -25.84 21.43 -0.91
N MET A 255 -26.01 22.38 0.01
CA MET A 255 -27.34 22.89 0.39
C MET A 255 -28.05 23.55 -0.80
N LYS A 256 -27.34 24.37 -1.58
CA LYS A 256 -27.87 25.00 -2.80
C LYS A 256 -28.36 23.96 -3.81
N GLN A 257 -27.60 22.89 -4.04
CA GLN A 257 -28.00 21.81 -4.95
C GLN A 257 -29.24 21.05 -4.44
N LYS A 258 -29.30 20.75 -3.14
CA LYS A 258 -30.47 20.07 -2.54
C LYS A 258 -31.74 20.92 -2.62
N LEU A 259 -31.63 22.23 -2.41
CA LEU A 259 -32.75 23.16 -2.53
C LEU A 259 -33.27 23.24 -3.96
N LYS A 260 -32.38 23.39 -4.96
CA LYS A 260 -32.76 23.36 -6.38
C LYS A 260 -33.56 22.12 -6.75
N LYS A 261 -33.05 20.94 -6.36
CA LYS A 261 -33.73 19.65 -6.61
C LYS A 261 -35.11 19.56 -5.96
N ARG A 262 -35.33 20.19 -4.80
CA ARG A 262 -36.65 20.21 -4.13
C ARG A 262 -37.63 21.19 -4.78
N ILE A 263 -37.13 22.26 -5.39
CA ILE A 263 -37.94 23.34 -5.98
C ILE A 263 -38.19 23.09 -7.48
N GLY A 264 -37.52 22.10 -8.10
CA GLY A 264 -37.70 21.75 -9.51
C GLY A 264 -36.93 22.66 -10.48
N LEU A 265 -35.85 23.28 -10.01
CA LEU A 265 -34.95 24.18 -10.75
C LEU A 265 -33.59 23.53 -11.05
#